data_AF-A0A5F9CHE3-F1
#
_entry.id   AF-A0A5F9CHE3-F1
#
_cell.length_a   1.000
_cell.length_b   1.000
_cell.length_c   1.000
_cell.angle_alpha   90.00
_cell.angle_beta   90.00
_cell.angle_gamma   90.00
#
_symmetry.space_group_name_H-M   'P 1'
#
loop_
_entity.id
_entity.type
_entity.pdbx_description
1 polymer ?
#
loop_
_entity_poly.entity_id
_entity_poly.type
_entity_poly.pdbx_seq_one_letter_code
_entity_poly.pdbx_strand_id
1 'polypeptide(L)'
;MKVLLLTLALLLLSYIERVHLNNERKTYHNTIYLAANNEKMISENGPLRIYLRNIQGTYNGDLEITFYTRTNCTCQKFTCKAVKTEDIWFSMTYWGRNYLHVTRNKGAMGLVFLINVSEDGDVTSVLVGTGPGSDLTPEDFEIFKSKLRSLRMPLKNIIKVTETDTCPRD
;
A
#
# COMPACT_ATOMS: atom_id res chain seq x y z
N MET A 1 -23.49 -18.82 6.03
CA MET A 1 -22.05 -19.13 6.25
C MET A 1 -21.06 -18.13 5.63
N LYS A 2 -21.47 -17.09 4.88
CA LYS A 2 -20.53 -16.09 4.33
C LYS A 2 -20.15 -14.98 5.32
N VAL A 3 -21.05 -14.62 6.25
CA VAL A 3 -20.80 -13.58 7.26
C VAL A 3 -19.76 -14.01 8.30
N LEU A 4 -19.70 -15.31 8.63
CA LEU A 4 -18.73 -15.86 9.60
C LEU A 4 -17.28 -15.86 9.08
N LEU A 5 -17.07 -15.87 7.76
CA LEU A 5 -15.72 -15.86 7.19
C LEU A 5 -15.11 -14.45 7.19
N LEU A 6 -15.94 -13.40 7.06
CA LEU A 6 -15.47 -12.02 7.17
C LEU A 6 -15.06 -11.65 8.61
N THR A 7 -15.81 -12.13 9.61
CA THR A 7 -15.48 -11.85 11.02
C THR A 7 -14.22 -12.57 11.49
N LEU A 8 -13.95 -13.77 10.98
CA LEU A 8 -12.72 -14.52 11.31
C LEU A 8 -11.46 -13.89 10.71
N ALA A 9 -11.58 -13.20 9.57
CA ALA A 9 -10.47 -12.44 8.97
C ALA A 9 -10.15 -11.15 9.76
N LEU A 10 -11.15 -10.53 10.39
CA LEU A 10 -11.00 -9.30 11.18
C LEU A 10 -10.45 -9.57 12.60
N LEU A 11 -10.74 -10.74 13.19
CA LEU A 11 -10.28 -11.10 14.54
C LEU A 11 -8.79 -11.49 14.62
N LEU A 12 -8.10 -11.66 13.49
CA LEU A 12 -6.67 -12.01 13.44
C LEU A 12 -5.71 -10.78 13.49
N LEU A 13 -6.22 -9.56 13.73
CA LEU A 13 -5.43 -8.31 13.61
C LEU A 13 -5.27 -7.51 14.92
N SER A 14 -5.45 -8.11 16.09
CA SER A 14 -5.39 -7.39 17.38
C SER A 14 -3.99 -7.06 17.92
N TYR A 15 -3.02 -6.76 17.05
CA TYR A 15 -1.80 -6.07 17.44
C TYR A 15 -1.31 -5.19 16.30
N ILE A 16 -1.96 -4.05 16.14
CA ILE A 16 -1.50 -2.99 15.24
C ILE A 16 -1.48 -1.70 16.02
N GLU A 17 -0.28 -1.13 16.16
CA GLU A 17 -0.09 0.20 16.75
C GLU A 17 -0.99 1.21 16.04
N ARG A 18 -1.78 1.96 16.82
CA ARG A 18 -2.59 3.06 16.30
C ARG A 18 -1.65 4.15 15.81
N VAL A 19 -1.46 4.25 14.50
CA VAL A 19 -0.70 5.37 13.92
C VAL A 19 -1.55 6.63 14.04
N HIS A 20 -1.19 7.52 14.97
CA HIS A 20 -1.79 8.85 15.05
C HIS A 20 -1.17 9.73 13.96
N LEU A 21 -1.94 10.00 12.92
CA LEU A 21 -1.47 10.78 11.80
C LEU A 21 -1.60 12.30 12.12
N ASN A 22 -0.65 12.90 12.87
CA ASN A 22 -0.64 14.35 13.12
C ASN A 22 -0.61 15.19 11.83
N ASN A 23 -1.45 16.23 11.77
CA ASN A 23 -1.73 17.06 10.58
C ASN A 23 -0.57 17.89 10.01
N GLU A 24 0.63 17.86 10.60
CA GLU A 24 1.65 18.89 10.31
C GLU A 24 2.93 18.43 9.61
N ARG A 25 3.08 17.16 9.18
CA ARG A 25 4.14 16.75 8.22
C ARG A 25 4.01 15.27 7.85
N LYS A 26 3.53 14.95 6.65
CA LYS A 26 3.51 13.57 6.13
C LYS A 26 3.81 13.55 4.65
N THR A 27 5.03 13.11 4.33
CA THR A 27 5.44 12.67 3.01
C THR A 27 5.84 11.22 3.16
N TYR A 28 4.98 10.30 2.73
CA TYR A 28 5.43 8.95 2.43
C TYR A 28 6.21 9.02 1.13
N HIS A 29 7.36 8.38 1.14
CA HIS A 29 8.32 8.44 0.06
C HIS A 29 7.97 7.45 -1.06
N ASN A 30 8.84 7.41 -2.08
CA ASN A 30 8.74 6.55 -3.25
C ASN A 30 8.43 5.09 -2.87
N THR A 31 7.66 4.41 -3.73
CA THR A 31 7.56 2.95 -3.65
C THR A 31 8.92 2.34 -3.94
N ILE A 32 9.44 1.53 -3.01
CA ILE A 32 10.67 0.77 -3.19
C ILE A 32 10.36 -0.67 -3.58
N TYR A 33 9.52 -1.33 -2.79
CA TYR A 33 9.10 -2.72 -3.02
C TYR A 33 7.58 -2.85 -3.08
N LEU A 34 7.12 -3.75 -3.94
CA LEU A 34 5.75 -4.27 -3.94
C LEU A 34 5.79 -5.78 -3.74
N ALA A 35 4.75 -6.32 -3.12
CA ALA A 35 4.48 -7.75 -3.11
C ALA A 35 2.98 -7.97 -3.09
N ALA A 36 2.49 -8.96 -3.84
CA ALA A 36 1.07 -9.24 -3.96
C ALA A 36 0.77 -10.74 -3.92
N ASN A 37 -0.44 -11.10 -3.49
CA ASN A 37 -0.94 -12.48 -3.64
C ASN A 37 -1.17 -12.85 -5.11
N ASN A 38 -1.49 -11.86 -5.95
CA ASN A 38 -1.60 -11.99 -7.41
C ASN A 38 -0.53 -11.12 -8.09
N GLU A 39 0.53 -11.74 -8.60
CA GLU A 39 1.67 -11.02 -9.22
C GLU A 39 1.28 -10.22 -10.46
N LYS A 40 0.27 -10.67 -11.22
CA LYS A 40 -0.20 -9.98 -12.45
C LYS A 40 -0.71 -8.57 -12.16
N MET A 41 -1.16 -8.33 -10.93
CA MET A 41 -1.67 -7.03 -10.51
C MET A 41 -0.58 -5.99 -10.29
N ILE A 42 0.66 -6.44 -10.04
CA ILE A 42 1.83 -5.60 -9.76
C ILE A 42 2.94 -5.73 -10.82
N SER A 43 2.76 -6.61 -11.81
CA SER A 43 3.66 -6.74 -12.95
C SER A 43 3.63 -5.47 -13.82
N GLU A 44 4.49 -5.40 -14.84
CA GLU A 44 4.40 -4.34 -15.84
C GLU A 44 2.99 -4.24 -16.43
N ASN A 45 2.48 -3.01 -16.60
CA ASN A 45 1.09 -2.68 -16.95
C ASN A 45 0.00 -3.14 -15.95
N GLY A 46 0.38 -3.76 -14.83
CA GLY A 46 -0.54 -4.14 -13.76
C GLY A 46 -1.12 -2.90 -13.06
N PRO A 47 -2.43 -2.85 -12.80
CA PRO A 47 -3.09 -1.66 -12.29
C PRO A 47 -2.66 -1.32 -10.85
N LEU A 48 -2.20 -2.31 -10.06
CA LEU A 48 -1.73 -2.11 -8.70
C LEU A 48 -0.19 -1.95 -8.62
N ARG A 49 0.49 -1.82 -9.76
CA ARG A 49 1.89 -1.40 -9.81
C ARG A 49 2.00 0.11 -9.57
N ILE A 50 1.91 0.49 -8.30
CA ILE A 50 1.84 1.89 -7.88
C ILE A 50 3.22 2.48 -7.56
N TYR A 51 3.45 3.70 -8.05
CA TYR A 51 4.61 4.52 -7.74
C TYR A 51 4.17 5.69 -6.86
N LEU A 52 4.20 5.52 -5.55
CA LEU A 52 3.80 6.54 -4.58
C LEU A 52 4.65 7.80 -4.73
N ARG A 53 4.00 8.96 -4.58
CA ARG A 53 4.63 10.27 -4.49
C ARG A 53 4.33 10.95 -3.17
N ASN A 54 3.09 10.82 -2.71
CA ASN A 54 2.68 11.44 -1.46
C ASN A 54 1.54 10.66 -0.80
N ILE A 55 1.53 10.65 0.52
CA ILE A 55 0.38 10.29 1.35
C ILE A 55 0.31 11.34 2.44
N GLN A 56 -0.69 12.19 2.37
CA GLN A 56 -0.87 13.33 3.26
C GLN A 56 -2.12 13.14 4.10
N GLY A 57 -2.02 13.42 5.40
CA GLY A 57 -3.19 13.48 6.28
C GLY A 57 -3.97 14.77 6.05
N THR A 58 -5.29 14.69 6.06
CA THR A 58 -6.19 15.85 5.96
C THR A 58 -6.72 16.25 7.33
N TYR A 59 -7.24 17.48 7.46
CA TYR A 59 -7.76 17.99 8.73
C TYR A 59 -8.87 17.14 9.36
N ASN A 60 -9.69 16.47 8.53
CA ASN A 60 -10.75 15.57 8.98
C ASN A 60 -10.27 14.14 9.28
N GLY A 61 -8.95 13.90 9.25
CA GLY A 61 -8.35 12.60 9.56
C GLY A 61 -8.41 11.57 8.43
N ASP A 62 -8.77 11.99 7.21
CA ASP A 62 -8.64 11.20 5.98
C ASP A 62 -7.20 11.28 5.42
N LEU A 63 -6.95 10.61 4.30
CA LEU A 63 -5.72 10.74 3.53
C LEU A 63 -5.99 11.26 2.14
N GLU A 64 -5.04 12.02 1.61
CA GLU A 64 -4.86 12.25 0.19
C GLU A 64 -3.61 11.48 -0.28
N ILE A 65 -3.79 10.60 -1.26
CA ILE A 65 -2.75 9.71 -1.76
C ILE A 65 -2.51 10.06 -3.22
N THR A 66 -1.27 10.48 -3.53
CA THR A 66 -0.83 10.75 -4.89
C THR A 66 0.18 9.68 -5.33
N PHE A 67 -0.07 9.09 -6.49
CA PHE A 67 0.77 8.05 -7.08
C PHE A 67 0.69 8.09 -8.60
N TYR A 68 1.66 7.45 -9.24
CA TYR A 68 1.58 7.11 -10.65
C TYR A 68 1.30 5.62 -10.84
N THR A 69 0.65 5.27 -11.93
CA THR A 69 0.77 3.95 -12.55
C THR A 69 1.34 4.10 -13.95
N ARG A 70 1.86 3.00 -14.49
CA ARG A 70 2.47 3.00 -15.82
C ARG A 70 1.84 1.91 -16.68
N THR A 71 1.20 2.34 -17.76
CA THR A 71 0.56 1.47 -18.74
C THR A 71 1.07 1.84 -20.13
N ASN A 72 1.57 0.87 -20.88
CA ASN A 72 2.16 1.06 -22.22
C ASN A 72 3.17 2.21 -22.24
N CYS A 73 4.13 2.15 -21.32
CA CYS A 73 5.16 3.17 -21.09
C CYS A 73 4.68 4.57 -20.68
N THR A 74 3.38 4.80 -20.56
CA THR A 74 2.81 6.10 -20.20
C THR A 74 2.54 6.16 -18.70
N CYS A 75 3.05 7.21 -18.05
CA CYS A 75 2.78 7.47 -16.64
C CYS A 75 1.46 8.22 -16.47
N GLN A 76 0.56 7.67 -15.68
CA GLN A 76 -0.73 8.27 -15.34
C GLN A 76 -0.73 8.64 -13.87
N LYS A 77 -0.96 9.92 -13.57
CA LYS A 77 -1.03 10.44 -12.19
C LYS A 77 -2.43 10.25 -11.63
N PHE A 78 -2.51 9.76 -10.40
CA PHE A 78 -3.74 9.65 -9.64
C PHE A 78 -3.58 10.35 -8.31
N THR A 79 -4.60 11.11 -7.92
CA THR A 79 -4.75 11.67 -6.58
C THR A 79 -6.09 11.19 -6.03
N CYS A 80 -6.03 10.34 -5.01
CA CYS A 80 -7.18 9.67 -4.43
C CYS A 80 -7.37 10.11 -2.98
N LYS A 81 -8.61 10.42 -2.61
CA LYS A 81 -8.99 10.60 -1.21
C LYS A 81 -9.28 9.23 -0.59
N ALA A 82 -8.55 8.86 0.45
CA ALA A 82 -8.82 7.69 1.26
C ALA A 82 -9.53 8.09 2.55
N VAL A 83 -10.81 7.74 2.63
CA VAL A 83 -11.69 8.09 3.75
C VAL A 83 -11.46 7.12 4.89
N LYS A 84 -11.27 7.64 6.11
CA LYS A 84 -11.12 6.81 7.30
C LYS A 84 -12.38 5.95 7.51
N THR A 85 -12.19 4.67 7.76
CA THR A 85 -13.27 3.73 8.10
C THR A 85 -13.26 3.43 9.60
N GLU A 86 -13.95 2.37 10.03
CA GLU A 86 -13.82 1.86 11.40
C GLU A 86 -12.35 1.52 11.72
N ASP A 87 -11.94 1.77 12.96
CA ASP A 87 -10.59 1.59 13.51
C ASP A 87 -9.46 2.39 12.82
N ILE A 88 -8.52 1.67 12.18
CA ILE A 88 -7.22 2.14 11.67
C ILE A 88 -7.08 1.97 10.16
N TRP A 89 -8.21 1.73 9.48
CA TRP A 89 -8.29 1.50 8.05
C TRP A 89 -8.81 2.75 7.33
N PHE A 90 -8.47 2.84 6.05
CA PHE A 90 -9.01 3.83 5.14
C PHE A 90 -9.56 3.13 3.90
N SER A 91 -10.47 3.78 3.19
CA SER A 91 -11.05 3.27 1.97
C SER A 91 -11.00 4.30 0.84
N MET A 92 -10.61 3.85 -0.35
CA MET A 92 -10.55 4.70 -1.54
C MET A 92 -11.01 3.93 -2.78
N THR A 93 -11.37 4.65 -3.83
CA THR A 93 -11.75 4.06 -5.13
C THR A 93 -10.62 4.24 -6.13
N TYR A 94 -10.11 3.13 -6.65
CA TYR A 94 -9.12 3.06 -7.72
C TYR A 94 -9.06 1.63 -8.23
N TRP A 95 -9.38 1.38 -9.51
CA TRP A 95 -9.49 0.02 -10.05
C TRP A 95 -10.33 -0.89 -9.12
N GLY A 96 -11.57 -0.48 -8.84
CA GLY A 96 -12.39 -1.06 -7.77
C GLY A 96 -12.22 -0.37 -6.41
N ARG A 97 -12.56 -1.08 -5.33
CA ARG A 97 -12.52 -0.58 -3.95
C ARG A 97 -11.24 -1.03 -3.26
N ASN A 98 -10.53 -0.10 -2.64
CA ASN A 98 -9.32 -0.39 -1.87
C ASN A 98 -9.54 -0.09 -0.40
N TYR A 99 -9.11 -1.01 0.45
CA TYR A 99 -9.01 -0.84 1.90
C TYR A 99 -7.54 -0.84 2.26
N LEU A 100 -7.07 0.24 2.89
CA LEU A 100 -5.65 0.43 3.17
C LEU A 100 -5.38 0.65 4.66
N HIS A 101 -4.29 0.05 5.10
CA HIS A 101 -3.72 0.25 6.41
C HIS A 101 -2.29 0.77 6.24
N VAL A 102 -2.02 1.94 6.83
CA VAL A 102 -0.75 2.64 6.70
C VAL A 102 0.01 2.55 8.03
N THR A 103 1.17 1.91 8.01
CA THR A 103 2.04 1.76 9.18
C THR A 103 3.33 2.56 8.99
N ARG A 104 3.78 3.24 10.05
CA ARG A 104 5.09 3.89 10.08
C ARG A 104 5.98 3.16 11.08
N ASN A 105 7.17 2.76 10.65
CA ASN A 105 8.18 2.25 11.56
C ASN A 105 8.97 3.42 12.17
N LYS A 106 9.70 3.17 13.26
CA LYS A 106 10.49 4.22 13.95
C LYS A 106 11.52 4.93 13.05
N GLY A 107 11.86 4.34 11.89
CA GLY A 107 12.75 4.91 10.87
C GLY A 107 12.04 5.68 9.74
N ALA A 108 12.76 5.84 8.62
CA ALA A 108 12.25 6.50 7.41
C ALA A 108 11.38 5.59 6.52
N MET A 109 11.34 4.28 6.83
CA MET A 109 10.53 3.30 6.12
C MET A 109 9.07 3.34 6.58
N GLY A 110 8.17 3.25 5.60
CA GLY A 110 6.74 3.08 5.79
C GLY A 110 6.22 1.83 5.09
N LEU A 111 5.12 1.27 5.60
CA LEU A 111 4.40 0.17 4.98
C LEU A 111 2.98 0.62 4.65
N VAL A 112 2.52 0.32 3.43
CA VAL A 112 1.11 0.41 3.06
C VAL A 112 0.62 -0.98 2.71
N PHE A 113 -0.30 -1.51 3.50
CA PHE A 113 -1.02 -2.72 3.16
C PHE A 113 -2.35 -2.34 2.54
N LEU A 114 -2.67 -2.88 1.36
CA LEU A 114 -3.93 -2.64 0.68
C LEU A 114 -4.62 -3.96 0.31
N ILE A 115 -5.95 -3.96 0.41
CA ILE A 115 -6.84 -4.99 -0.11
C ILE A 115 -7.70 -4.33 -1.18
N ASN A 116 -7.49 -4.73 -2.43
CA ASN A 116 -8.27 -4.32 -3.57
C ASN A 116 -9.37 -5.35 -3.83
N VAL A 117 -10.59 -4.86 -4.04
CA VAL A 117 -11.74 -5.62 -4.54
C VAL A 117 -12.11 -5.00 -5.88
N SER A 118 -11.88 -5.74 -6.95
CA SER A 118 -12.22 -5.30 -8.31
C SER A 118 -13.74 -5.20 -8.51
N GLU A 119 -14.18 -4.63 -9.64
CA GLU A 119 -15.60 -4.58 -10.01
C GLU A 119 -16.21 -5.98 -10.17
N ASP A 120 -15.42 -6.95 -10.62
CA ASP A 120 -15.81 -8.36 -10.76
C ASP A 120 -15.79 -9.13 -9.43
N GLY A 121 -15.34 -8.49 -8.34
CA GLY A 121 -15.26 -9.07 -7.01
C GLY A 121 -13.97 -9.85 -6.70
N ASP A 122 -13.01 -9.88 -7.63
CA ASP A 122 -11.69 -10.46 -7.38
C ASP A 122 -10.93 -9.67 -6.31
N VAL A 123 -10.30 -10.40 -5.38
CA VAL A 123 -9.59 -9.82 -4.22
C VAL A 123 -8.08 -9.95 -4.39
N THR A 124 -7.39 -8.80 -4.39
CA THR A 124 -5.93 -8.74 -4.40
C THR A 124 -5.42 -8.03 -3.16
N SER A 125 -4.45 -8.62 -2.47
CA SER A 125 -3.73 -7.99 -1.36
C SER A 125 -2.34 -7.58 -1.83
N VAL A 126 -1.93 -6.35 -1.52
CA VAL A 126 -0.61 -5.81 -1.85
C VAL A 126 0.02 -5.20 -0.61
N LEU A 127 1.30 -5.47 -0.38
CA LEU A 127 2.12 -4.76 0.58
C LEU A 127 3.14 -3.89 -0.17
N VAL A 128 3.23 -2.64 0.26
CA VAL A 128 4.08 -1.61 -0.32
C VAL A 128 5.12 -1.21 0.71
N GLY A 129 6.40 -1.33 0.35
CA GLY A 129 7.52 -0.80 1.12
C GLY A 129 7.91 0.57 0.58
N THR A 130 7.86 1.60 1.42
CA THR A 130 8.13 3.00 1.05
C THR A 130 9.35 3.52 1.79
N GLY A 131 10.15 4.38 1.15
CA GLY A 131 11.32 5.00 1.79
C GLY A 131 11.99 6.06 0.92
N PRO A 132 12.82 6.94 1.51
CA PRO A 132 13.38 8.11 0.80
C PRO A 132 14.42 7.74 -0.27
N GLY A 133 15.04 6.56 -0.15
CA GLY A 133 16.10 6.11 -1.04
C GLY A 133 15.61 5.26 -2.22
N SER A 134 16.58 4.68 -2.92
CA SER A 134 16.36 3.71 -4.01
C SER A 134 16.21 2.27 -3.51
N ASP A 135 16.53 2.01 -2.24
CA ASP A 135 16.44 0.70 -1.61
C ASP A 135 16.12 0.79 -0.11
N LEU A 136 15.66 -0.33 0.46
CA LEU A 136 15.53 -0.51 1.89
C LEU A 136 16.85 -0.98 2.49
N THR A 137 17.12 -0.60 3.74
CA THR A 137 18.21 -1.22 4.49
C THR A 137 17.95 -2.73 4.67
N PRO A 138 18.96 -3.57 4.91
CA PRO A 138 18.74 -4.99 5.19
C PRO A 138 17.76 -5.23 6.35
N GLU A 139 17.82 -4.40 7.38
CA GLU A 139 16.89 -4.46 8.53
C GLU A 139 15.45 -4.11 8.11
N ASP A 140 15.24 -3.01 7.40
CA ASP A 140 13.92 -2.61 6.89
C ASP A 140 13.34 -3.66 5.92
N PHE A 141 14.19 -4.28 5.09
CA PHE A 141 13.78 -5.35 4.19
C PHE A 141 13.36 -6.63 4.93
N GLU A 142 14.02 -6.97 6.05
CA GLU A 142 13.55 -8.05 6.91
C GLU A 142 12.23 -7.72 7.60
N ILE A 143 12.00 -6.46 8.01
CA ILE A 143 10.69 -6.03 8.53
C ILE A 143 9.61 -6.19 7.46
N PHE A 144 9.88 -5.78 6.22
CA PHE A 144 8.98 -5.97 5.08
C PHE A 144 8.66 -7.45 4.84
N LYS A 145 9.67 -8.33 4.82
CA LYS A 145 9.47 -9.80 4.68
C LYS A 145 8.74 -10.40 5.87
N SER A 146 9.02 -9.96 7.09
CA SER A 146 8.33 -10.39 8.30
C SER A 146 6.83 -10.03 8.22
N LYS A 147 6.52 -8.82 7.75
CA LYS A 147 5.12 -8.42 7.52
C LYS A 147 4.45 -9.31 6.48
N LEU A 148 5.11 -9.61 5.35
CA LEU A 148 4.58 -10.57 4.37
C LEU A 148 4.30 -11.95 4.95
N ARG A 149 5.21 -12.50 5.75
CA ARG A 149 5.01 -13.79 6.44
C ARG A 149 3.80 -13.74 7.37
N SER A 150 3.65 -12.66 8.15
CA SER A 150 2.51 -12.48 9.06
C SER A 150 1.17 -12.39 8.30
N LEU A 151 1.17 -11.76 7.12
CA LEU A 151 0.02 -11.67 6.21
C LEU A 151 -0.19 -12.92 5.35
N ARG A 152 0.66 -13.95 5.49
CA ARG A 152 0.69 -15.16 4.64
C ARG A 152 0.78 -14.86 3.15
N MET A 153 1.49 -13.79 2.78
CA MET A 153 1.72 -13.39 1.40
C MET A 153 2.99 -14.06 0.83
N PRO A 154 3.00 -14.40 -0.47
CA PRO A 154 4.12 -15.09 -1.09
C PRO A 154 5.35 -14.18 -1.21
N LEU A 155 6.46 -14.60 -0.62
CA LEU A 155 7.76 -13.89 -0.74
C LEU A 155 8.33 -13.92 -2.17
N LYS A 156 7.96 -14.93 -2.97
CA LYS A 156 8.41 -15.04 -4.37
C LYS A 156 7.85 -13.94 -5.28
N ASN A 157 6.78 -13.24 -4.86
CA ASN A 157 6.14 -12.17 -5.63
C ASN A 157 6.65 -10.78 -5.21
N ILE A 158 7.76 -10.70 -4.46
CA ILE A 158 8.40 -9.42 -4.14
C ILE A 158 9.06 -8.87 -5.40
N ILE A 159 8.79 -7.61 -5.69
CA ILE A 159 9.42 -6.88 -6.79
C ILE A 159 9.98 -5.56 -6.27
N LYS A 160 11.18 -5.20 -6.72
CA LYS A 160 11.75 -3.87 -6.54
C LYS A 160 11.30 -2.99 -7.71
N VAL A 161 10.71 -1.84 -7.42
CA VAL A 161 10.11 -0.99 -8.47
C VAL A 161 10.83 0.32 -8.70
N THR A 162 11.77 0.70 -7.81
CA THR A 162 12.59 1.93 -7.96
C THR A 162 13.37 1.96 -9.28
N GLU A 163 13.79 0.80 -9.78
CA GLU A 163 14.53 0.67 -11.05
C GLU A 163 13.63 0.85 -12.29
N THR A 164 12.31 0.74 -12.12
CA THR A 164 11.31 0.86 -13.20
C THR A 164 10.46 2.13 -13.11
N ASP A 165 10.62 2.90 -12.02
CA ASP A 165 9.93 4.17 -11.81
C ASP A 165 10.56 5.27 -12.66
N THR A 166 10.09 5.37 -13.89
CA THR A 166 10.45 6.44 -14.84
C THR A 166 9.42 7.58 -14.84
N CYS A 167 8.49 7.58 -13.88
CA CYS A 167 7.45 8.61 -13.82
C CYS A 167 7.98 9.90 -13.19
N PRO A 168 7.38 11.07 -13.49
CA PRO A 168 7.83 12.35 -12.96
C PRO A 168 8.00 12.32 -11.44
N ARG A 169 9.07 12.95 -10.94
CA ARG A 169 9.27 13.24 -9.51
C ARG A 169 8.67 14.62 -9.30
N ASP A 170 7.54 14.69 -8.60
CA ASP A 170 6.88 15.95 -8.24
C ASP A 170 7.53 16.58 -7.01
#